data_AF-A0ABD3PY60-F1
#
_entry.id   AF-A0ABD3PY60-F1
#
_cell.length_a   1.000
_cell.length_b   1.000
_cell.length_c   1.000
_cell.angle_alpha   90.00
_cell.angle_beta   90.00
_cell.angle_gamma   90.00
#
_symmetry.space_group_name_H-M   'P 1'
#
loop_
_entity.id
_entity.type
_entity.pdbx_description
1 polymer ?
#
loop_
_entity_poly.entity_id
_entity_poly.type
_entity_poly.pdbx_seq_one_letter_code
_entity_poly.pdbx_strand_id
1 'polypeptide(L)'
;MHFRYWVGVLMSLLTTMVFLASLSFGMRLLEIAIFIFVAIMSIALWVEMSFVGPNFSEMFKGWTVGFVETTKSDIFSLAGILGAVVMPHNLYLHTAAVQSKRQHIKQLPDAIDKAVKYCSIEPVIPILVSFFVNMAVVSIAAESVYGSEGASSVGLTNFCTYFQSLKGGCLLWATALLAAGQSGAITTTYTGQYVMDGFLQIQLPPWLRCIITRLAVIAPSVVVAAMFPDKLNQLVNVVNALLGLLLPFAFTPLVKYNCSENIMGDGNASRGSEKVILYFFAAIVWAVNATTISAKGGGFFGEITLDMESSARKALLVLLQVVIQLWYAWWNFSTLYESIDGEQTQSTDRFLDEAFSPLPNDNDDDSFELS
;
A
#
# COMPACT_ATOMS: atom_id res chain seq x y z
N MET A 1 -31.40 -2.30 -5.34
CA MET A 1 -30.13 -1.53 -5.40
C MET A 1 -28.94 -2.33 -5.97
N HIS A 2 -28.98 -3.67 -6.02
CA HIS A 2 -27.88 -4.54 -6.48
C HIS A 2 -27.42 -4.35 -7.95
N PHE A 3 -28.25 -3.76 -8.82
CA PHE A 3 -27.91 -3.50 -10.22
C PHE A 3 -26.80 -2.43 -10.41
N ARG A 4 -26.40 -1.71 -9.35
CA ARG A 4 -25.51 -0.52 -9.45
C ARG A 4 -24.01 -0.78 -9.23
N TYR A 5 -23.62 -1.75 -8.40
CA TYR A 5 -22.21 -1.89 -8.00
C TYR A 5 -21.31 -2.40 -9.13
N TRP A 6 -21.72 -3.45 -9.83
CA TRP A 6 -20.98 -4.03 -10.95
C TRP A 6 -20.86 -3.08 -12.14
N VAL A 7 -21.88 -2.24 -12.39
CA VAL A 7 -21.77 -1.12 -13.35
C VAL A 7 -20.70 -0.11 -12.89
N GLY A 8 -20.68 0.25 -11.61
CA GLY A 8 -19.62 1.09 -11.04
C GLY A 8 -18.22 0.48 -11.16
N VAL A 9 -18.10 -0.83 -10.92
CA VAL A 9 -16.85 -1.58 -11.10
C VAL A 9 -16.40 -1.60 -12.57
N LEU A 10 -17.31 -1.80 -13.53
CA LEU A 10 -17.00 -1.71 -14.96
C LEU A 10 -16.64 -0.28 -15.40
N MET A 11 -17.33 0.73 -14.88
CA MET A 11 -16.97 2.13 -15.10
C MET A 11 -15.60 2.48 -14.50
N SER A 12 -15.22 1.84 -13.40
CA SER A 12 -13.88 1.98 -12.83
C SER A 12 -12.79 1.47 -13.78
N LEU A 13 -13.06 0.39 -14.53
CA LEU A 13 -12.16 -0.07 -15.59
C LEU A 13 -11.98 1.02 -16.66
N LEU A 14 -13.08 1.57 -17.16
CA LEU A 14 -13.02 2.58 -18.21
C LEU A 14 -12.28 3.84 -17.76
N THR A 15 -12.61 4.36 -16.57
CA THR A 15 -11.96 5.56 -16.02
C THR A 15 -10.47 5.34 -15.77
N THR A 16 -10.08 4.20 -15.21
CA THR A 16 -8.66 3.87 -15.01
C THR A 16 -7.94 3.67 -16.34
N MET A 17 -8.55 3.03 -17.34
CA MET A 17 -7.94 2.86 -18.66
C MET A 17 -7.73 4.20 -19.37
N VAL A 18 -8.72 5.10 -19.36
CA VAL A 18 -8.61 6.45 -19.91
C VAL A 18 -7.50 7.22 -19.19
N PHE A 19 -7.47 7.13 -17.86
CA PHE A 19 -6.46 7.80 -17.06
C PHE A 19 -5.06 7.25 -17.35
N LEU A 20 -4.89 5.93 -17.42
CA LEU A 20 -3.60 5.30 -17.72
C LEU A 20 -3.16 5.47 -19.18
N ALA A 21 -4.08 5.62 -20.13
CA ALA A 21 -3.75 6.01 -21.50
C ALA A 21 -3.18 7.44 -21.55
N SER A 22 -3.68 8.35 -20.70
CA SER A 22 -3.11 9.68 -20.48
C SER A 22 -1.80 9.70 -19.67
N LEU A 23 -1.27 8.54 -19.25
CA LEU A 23 -0.01 8.44 -18.50
C LEU A 23 1.21 8.06 -19.37
N SER A 24 1.06 7.94 -20.69
CA SER A 24 2.20 7.78 -21.61
C SER A 24 3.13 9.00 -21.68
N PHE A 25 2.79 10.09 -20.98
CA PHE A 25 3.47 11.39 -21.03
C PHE A 25 4.60 11.58 -19.98
N GLY A 26 4.91 10.55 -19.18
CA GLY A 26 6.10 10.52 -18.32
C GLY A 26 5.86 10.76 -16.82
N MET A 27 6.92 10.55 -16.03
CA MET A 27 6.87 10.42 -14.57
C MET A 27 6.36 11.64 -13.81
N ARG A 28 6.73 12.85 -14.25
CA ARG A 28 6.33 14.09 -13.57
C ARG A 28 4.82 14.31 -13.60
N LEU A 29 4.17 13.94 -14.70
CA LEU A 29 2.72 14.07 -14.82
C LEU A 29 2.00 13.13 -13.85
N LEU A 30 2.53 11.92 -13.69
CA LEU A 30 2.01 10.92 -12.76
C LEU A 30 2.09 11.40 -11.31
N GLU A 31 3.22 11.99 -10.92
CA GLU A 31 3.41 12.56 -9.58
C GLU A 31 2.43 13.71 -9.30
N ILE A 32 2.27 14.63 -10.26
CA ILE A 32 1.30 15.75 -10.16
C ILE A 32 -0.13 15.22 -10.05
N ALA A 33 -0.50 14.20 -10.83
CA ALA A 33 -1.83 13.62 -10.78
C ALA A 33 -2.12 12.97 -9.43
N ILE A 34 -1.18 12.18 -8.89
CA ILE A 34 -1.30 11.59 -7.55
C ILE A 34 -1.48 12.70 -6.51
N PHE A 35 -0.68 13.76 -6.60
CA PHE A 35 -0.79 14.91 -5.69
C PHE A 35 -2.17 15.57 -5.76
N ILE A 36 -2.72 15.79 -6.96
CA ILE A 36 -4.07 16.36 -7.14
C ILE A 36 -5.13 15.44 -6.52
N PHE A 37 -5.08 14.13 -6.77
CA PHE A 37 -6.05 13.20 -6.18
C PHE A 37 -5.97 13.14 -4.65
N VAL A 38 -4.76 13.12 -4.09
CA VAL A 38 -4.55 13.17 -2.64
C VAL A 38 -5.07 14.49 -2.06
N ALA A 39 -4.85 15.61 -2.74
CA ALA A 39 -5.38 16.91 -2.31
C ALA A 39 -6.92 16.94 -2.32
N ILE A 40 -7.56 16.46 -3.40
CA ILE A 40 -9.02 16.36 -3.50
C ILE A 40 -9.59 15.50 -2.38
N MET A 41 -9.01 14.31 -2.16
CA MET A 41 -9.43 13.40 -1.09
C MET A 41 -9.27 14.04 0.29
N SER A 42 -8.13 14.69 0.53
CA SER A 42 -7.84 15.34 1.81
C SER A 42 -8.82 16.47 2.09
N ILE A 43 -9.05 17.36 1.12
CA ILE A 43 -9.98 18.48 1.26
C ILE A 43 -11.40 17.97 1.51
N ALA A 44 -11.87 16.98 0.74
CA ALA A 44 -13.21 16.43 0.90
C ALA A 44 -13.45 15.87 2.31
N LEU A 45 -12.53 15.05 2.83
CA LEU A 45 -12.65 14.43 4.15
C LEU A 45 -12.47 15.45 5.29
N TRP A 46 -11.61 16.45 5.13
CA TRP A 46 -11.48 17.53 6.11
C TRP A 46 -12.72 18.41 6.19
N VAL A 47 -13.34 18.70 5.04
CA VAL A 47 -14.61 19.43 4.99
C VAL A 47 -15.72 18.61 5.66
N GLU A 48 -15.79 17.30 5.39
CA GLU A 48 -16.75 16.42 6.08
C GLU A 48 -16.54 16.39 7.60
N MET A 49 -15.30 16.21 8.06
CA MET A 49 -14.96 16.22 9.49
C MET A 49 -15.40 17.54 10.13
N SER A 50 -15.20 18.67 9.44
CA SER A 50 -15.59 19.99 9.92
C SER A 50 -17.11 20.15 10.06
N PHE A 51 -17.89 19.51 9.19
CA PHE A 51 -19.35 19.52 9.28
C PHE A 51 -19.90 18.59 10.36
N VAL A 52 -19.25 17.45 10.59
CA VAL A 52 -19.61 16.53 11.67
C VAL A 52 -19.31 17.16 13.03
N GLY A 53 -18.25 17.96 13.14
CA GLY A 53 -17.93 18.71 14.35
C GLY A 53 -17.51 17.85 15.54
N PRO A 54 -16.52 16.95 15.40
CA PRO A 54 -16.10 16.06 16.48
C PRO A 54 -15.53 16.85 17.67
N ASN A 55 -15.70 16.30 18.87
CA ASN A 55 -15.11 16.89 20.08
C ASN A 55 -13.58 16.74 20.06
N PHE A 56 -12.89 17.81 19.65
CA PHE A 56 -11.43 17.83 19.60
C PHE A 56 -10.77 17.50 20.94
N SER A 57 -11.37 17.88 22.08
CA SER A 57 -10.79 17.56 23.39
C SER A 57 -10.73 16.05 23.64
N GLU A 58 -11.78 15.32 23.28
CA GLU A 58 -11.83 13.86 23.40
C GLU A 58 -10.94 13.18 22.37
N MET A 59 -10.89 13.70 21.14
CA MET A 59 -9.96 13.22 20.11
C MET A 59 -8.50 13.33 20.56
N PHE A 60 -8.09 14.48 21.12
CA PHE A 60 -6.74 14.68 21.66
C PHE A 60 -6.47 13.82 22.90
N LYS A 61 -7.47 13.57 23.76
CA LYS A 61 -7.36 12.62 24.87
C LYS A 61 -7.14 11.19 24.36
N GLY A 62 -7.89 10.76 23.35
CA GLY A 62 -7.71 9.45 22.72
C GLY A 62 -6.32 9.28 22.10
N TRP A 63 -5.78 10.34 21.50
CA TRP A 63 -4.42 10.34 20.96
C TRP A 63 -3.31 10.27 22.03
N THR A 64 -3.52 10.89 23.20
CA THR A 64 -2.48 11.01 24.25
C THR A 64 -2.53 9.92 25.30
N VAL A 65 -3.71 9.47 25.71
CA VAL A 65 -3.90 8.47 26.78
C VAL A 65 -3.87 7.04 26.23
N GLY A 66 -4.15 6.86 24.93
CA GLY A 66 -4.24 5.53 24.32
C GLY A 66 -5.49 4.76 24.77
N PHE A 67 -5.57 3.48 24.40
CA PHE A 67 -6.73 2.61 24.67
C PHE A 67 -7.00 2.49 26.18
N VAL A 68 -8.19 2.91 26.62
CA VAL A 68 -8.63 2.81 28.03
C VAL A 68 -9.07 1.38 28.39
N GLU A 69 -9.63 0.64 27.44
CA GLU A 69 -9.91 -0.80 27.55
C GLU A 69 -9.65 -1.46 26.20
N THR A 70 -8.77 -2.46 26.16
CA THR A 70 -8.47 -3.20 24.92
C THR A 70 -9.30 -4.48 24.90
N THR A 71 -10.33 -4.53 24.05
CA THR A 71 -11.03 -5.80 23.77
C THR A 71 -10.21 -6.59 22.74
N LYS A 72 -10.32 -7.92 22.77
CA LYS A 72 -9.60 -8.80 21.81
C LYS A 72 -9.94 -8.50 20.35
N SER A 73 -11.11 -7.92 20.05
CA SER A 73 -11.51 -7.45 18.71
C SER A 73 -10.65 -6.28 18.20
N ASP A 74 -10.15 -5.45 19.10
CA ASP A 74 -9.53 -4.17 18.73
C ASP A 74 -8.12 -4.39 18.18
N ILE A 75 -7.45 -5.47 18.63
CA ILE A 75 -6.13 -5.87 18.15
C ILE A 75 -6.16 -6.16 16.64
N PHE A 76 -7.24 -6.77 16.13
CA PHE A 76 -7.36 -7.02 14.69
C PHE A 76 -7.58 -5.73 13.90
N SER A 77 -8.49 -4.87 14.36
CA SER A 77 -8.70 -3.58 13.73
C SER A 77 -7.42 -2.76 13.70
N LEU A 78 -6.61 -2.81 14.77
CA LEU A 78 -5.31 -2.14 14.84
C LEU A 78 -4.27 -2.74 13.89
N ALA A 79 -4.17 -4.07 13.85
CA ALA A 79 -3.26 -4.75 12.93
C ALA A 79 -3.67 -4.54 11.46
N GLY A 80 -4.99 -4.50 11.18
CA GLY A 80 -5.56 -4.19 9.88
C GLY A 80 -5.29 -2.74 9.46
N ILE A 81 -5.41 -1.77 10.37
CA ILE A 81 -5.00 -0.37 10.13
C ILE A 81 -3.50 -0.31 9.82
N LEU A 82 -2.66 -1.03 10.56
CA LEU A 82 -1.22 -1.01 10.33
C LEU A 82 -0.86 -1.60 8.95
N GLY A 83 -1.46 -2.72 8.56
CA GLY A 83 -1.27 -3.31 7.22
C GLY A 83 -1.86 -2.47 6.08
N ALA A 84 -2.95 -1.75 6.34
CA ALA A 84 -3.54 -0.82 5.37
C ALA A 84 -2.70 0.44 5.19
N VAL A 85 -2.04 0.95 6.24
CA VAL A 85 -1.20 2.14 6.16
C VAL A 85 0.19 1.81 5.60
N VAL A 86 0.81 0.73 6.09
CA VAL A 86 2.14 0.30 5.65
C VAL A 86 2.00 -0.70 4.50
N MET A 87 1.78 -0.18 3.30
CA MET A 87 1.60 -1.01 2.11
C MET A 87 2.95 -1.42 1.49
N PRO A 88 3.19 -2.72 1.24
CA PRO A 88 4.47 -3.20 0.72
C PRO A 88 4.80 -2.66 -0.68
N HIS A 89 3.79 -2.39 -1.51
CA HIS A 89 4.00 -1.80 -2.82
C HIS A 89 4.59 -0.37 -2.75
N ASN A 90 4.27 0.41 -1.71
CA ASN A 90 4.84 1.75 -1.54
C ASN A 90 6.35 1.72 -1.27
N LEU A 91 6.88 0.63 -0.68
CA LEU A 91 8.33 0.45 -0.50
C LEU A 91 9.04 0.30 -1.85
N TYR A 92 8.47 -0.51 -2.74
CA TYR A 92 9.00 -0.69 -4.10
C TYR A 92 8.82 0.58 -4.96
N LEU A 93 7.65 1.22 -4.85
CA LEU A 93 7.34 2.47 -5.53
C LEU A 93 8.35 3.57 -5.21
N HIS A 94 8.60 3.81 -3.92
CA HIS A 94 9.49 4.88 -3.48
C HIS A 94 10.91 4.61 -3.95
N THR A 95 11.37 3.36 -3.84
CA THR A 95 12.68 2.94 -4.34
C THR A 95 12.81 3.21 -5.85
N ALA A 96 11.78 2.86 -6.63
CA ALA A 96 11.73 3.11 -8.07
C ALA A 96 11.70 4.61 -8.43
N ALA A 97 10.91 5.40 -7.70
CA ALA A 97 10.82 6.84 -7.89
C ALA A 97 12.16 7.54 -7.63
N VAL A 98 12.89 7.16 -6.57
CA VAL A 98 14.24 7.66 -6.29
C VAL A 98 15.21 7.22 -7.38
N GLN A 99 15.12 5.96 -7.83
CA GLN A 99 15.99 5.44 -8.90
C GLN A 99 15.79 6.17 -10.23
N SER A 100 14.57 6.61 -10.56
CA SER A 100 14.32 7.41 -11.77
C SER A 100 15.08 8.75 -11.79
N LYS A 101 15.47 9.26 -10.61
CA LYS A 101 16.26 10.49 -10.45
C LYS A 101 17.79 10.22 -10.48
N ARG A 102 18.23 8.95 -10.47
CA ARG A 102 19.65 8.52 -10.31
C ARG A 102 20.58 9.13 -11.35
N GLN A 103 20.21 9.11 -12.63
CA GLN A 103 21.07 9.63 -13.71
C GLN A 103 21.37 11.12 -13.53
N HIS A 104 20.38 11.89 -13.10
CA HIS A 104 20.54 13.32 -12.85
C HIS A 104 21.43 13.58 -11.62
N ILE A 105 21.34 12.73 -10.60
CA ILE A 105 22.15 12.81 -9.38
C ILE A 105 23.62 12.44 -9.65
N LYS A 106 23.89 11.42 -10.48
CA LYS A 106 25.27 10.98 -10.82
C LYS A 106 26.10 12.07 -11.53
N GLN A 107 25.45 13.03 -12.18
CA GLN A 107 26.12 14.10 -12.92
C GLN A 107 26.69 15.21 -12.01
N LEU A 108 26.33 15.24 -10.72
CA LEU A 108 26.84 16.24 -9.77
C LEU A 108 27.86 15.61 -8.80
N PRO A 109 29.05 16.22 -8.61
CA PRO A 109 30.00 15.80 -7.58
C PRO A 109 29.39 16.02 -6.17
N ASP A 110 29.64 15.08 -5.24
CA ASP A 110 29.13 15.07 -3.86
C ASP A 110 27.60 15.18 -3.71
N ALA A 111 26.84 14.79 -4.74
CA ALA A 111 25.38 14.89 -4.73
C ALA A 111 24.68 13.71 -4.07
N ILE A 112 25.36 12.57 -3.87
CA ILE A 112 24.75 11.35 -3.33
C ILE A 112 24.27 11.58 -1.89
N ASP A 113 25.11 12.12 -1.00
CA ASP A 113 24.72 12.38 0.40
C ASP A 113 23.56 13.37 0.51
N LYS A 114 23.58 14.41 -0.34
CA LYS A 114 22.48 15.38 -0.42
C LYS A 114 21.21 14.72 -0.93
N ALA A 115 21.30 13.90 -1.97
CA ALA A 115 20.17 13.17 -2.52
C ALA A 115 19.56 12.20 -1.50
N VAL A 116 20.38 11.43 -0.78
CA VAL A 116 19.93 10.55 0.30
C VAL A 116 19.18 11.36 1.36
N LYS A 117 19.70 12.51 1.79
CA LYS A 117 19.03 13.38 2.77
C LYS A 117 17.68 13.89 2.26
N TYR A 118 17.62 14.41 1.04
CA TYR A 118 16.37 14.95 0.48
C TYR A 118 15.33 13.86 0.22
N CYS A 119 15.73 12.72 -0.35
CA CYS A 119 14.84 11.58 -0.59
C CYS A 119 14.38 10.91 0.71
N SER A 120 15.10 11.08 1.82
CA SER A 120 14.64 10.62 3.15
C SER A 120 13.58 11.54 3.76
N ILE A 121 13.59 12.84 3.42
CA ILE A 121 12.63 13.83 3.93
C ILE A 121 11.39 13.93 3.03
N GLU A 122 11.55 13.71 1.73
CA GLU A 122 10.48 13.73 0.71
C GLU A 122 9.19 12.99 1.13
N PRO A 123 9.22 11.75 1.66
CA PRO A 123 8.01 11.04 2.05
C PRO A 123 7.35 11.55 3.35
N VAL A 124 8.02 12.38 4.15
CA VAL A 124 7.50 12.83 5.46
C VAL A 124 6.21 13.64 5.29
N ILE A 125 6.17 14.56 4.33
CA ILE A 125 5.00 15.42 4.11
C ILE A 125 3.78 14.59 3.65
N PRO A 126 3.87 13.73 2.61
CA PRO A 126 2.77 12.83 2.23
C PRO A 126 2.29 11.94 3.37
N ILE A 127 3.20 11.38 4.18
CA ILE A 127 2.84 10.53 5.33
C ILE A 127 2.07 11.34 6.38
N LEU A 128 2.49 12.59 6.68
CA LEU A 128 1.77 13.47 7.59
C LEU A 128 0.37 13.83 7.07
N VAL A 129 0.23 14.11 5.77
CA VAL A 129 -1.09 14.35 5.15
C VAL A 129 -1.97 13.11 5.29
N SER A 130 -1.43 11.92 5.00
CA SER A 130 -2.15 10.65 5.17
C SER A 130 -2.58 10.41 6.61
N PHE A 131 -1.75 10.75 7.60
CA PHE A 131 -2.10 10.69 9.01
C PHE A 131 -3.34 11.54 9.34
N PHE A 132 -3.41 12.79 8.87
CA PHE A 132 -4.57 13.65 9.08
C PHE A 132 -5.82 13.18 8.33
N VAL A 133 -5.66 12.63 7.14
CA VAL A 133 -6.77 12.00 6.40
C VAL A 133 -7.35 10.83 7.19
N ASN A 134 -6.50 9.94 7.71
CA ASN A 134 -6.95 8.81 8.52
C ASN A 134 -7.59 9.28 9.83
N MET A 135 -7.04 10.32 10.47
CA MET A 135 -7.64 10.94 11.65
C MET A 135 -9.05 11.48 11.36
N ALA A 136 -9.24 12.15 10.22
CA ALA A 136 -10.55 12.64 9.80
C ALA A 136 -11.55 11.48 9.64
N VAL A 137 -11.18 10.40 8.92
CA VAL A 137 -12.06 9.24 8.72
C VAL A 137 -12.45 8.59 10.06
N VAL A 138 -11.50 8.38 10.97
CA VAL A 138 -11.77 7.79 12.29
C VAL A 138 -12.66 8.71 13.13
N SER A 139 -12.41 10.02 13.11
CA SER A 139 -13.21 11.00 13.87
C SER A 139 -14.65 11.08 13.35
N ILE A 140 -14.81 11.06 12.03
CA ILE A 140 -16.12 11.02 11.38
C ILE A 140 -16.87 9.74 11.78
N ALA A 141 -16.20 8.57 11.73
CA ALA A 141 -16.81 7.31 12.12
C ALA A 141 -17.16 7.27 13.62
N ALA A 142 -16.31 7.85 14.49
CA ALA A 142 -16.56 7.93 15.91
C ALA A 142 -17.81 8.76 16.25
N GLU A 143 -18.08 9.84 15.54
CA GLU A 143 -19.26 10.66 15.82
C GLU A 143 -20.53 10.13 15.13
N SER A 144 -20.41 9.67 13.88
CA SER A 144 -21.58 9.36 13.05
C SER A 144 -22.00 7.89 13.08
N VAL A 145 -21.10 6.98 13.45
CA VAL A 145 -21.32 5.52 13.39
C VAL A 145 -21.26 4.87 14.77
N TYR A 146 -20.41 5.35 15.68
CA TYR A 146 -20.27 4.75 17.01
C TYR A 146 -21.58 4.80 17.79
N GLY A 147 -21.96 3.66 18.40
CA GLY A 147 -23.21 3.53 19.16
C GLY A 147 -24.49 3.32 18.33
N SER A 148 -24.40 3.31 17.00
CA SER A 148 -25.54 3.04 16.11
C SER A 148 -25.83 1.54 15.93
N GLU A 149 -27.10 1.19 15.66
CA GLU A 149 -27.47 -0.17 15.27
C GLU A 149 -26.80 -0.53 13.93
N GLY A 150 -25.93 -1.55 13.93
CA GLY A 150 -25.23 -1.99 12.72
C GLY A 150 -23.81 -1.43 12.53
N ALA A 151 -23.27 -0.69 13.51
CA ALA A 151 -21.90 -0.16 13.51
C ALA A 151 -20.82 -1.20 13.15
N SER A 152 -21.00 -2.46 13.55
CA SER A 152 -20.07 -3.58 13.26
C SER A 152 -20.03 -4.01 11.79
N SER A 153 -21.05 -3.65 11.00
CA SER A 153 -21.19 -4.03 9.59
C SER A 153 -20.92 -2.88 8.61
N VAL A 154 -20.52 -1.72 9.14
CA VAL A 154 -20.28 -0.53 8.33
C VAL A 154 -19.04 -0.73 7.48
N GLY A 155 -19.21 -0.50 6.18
CA GLY A 155 -18.13 -0.51 5.19
C GLY A 155 -18.33 0.56 4.14
N LEU A 156 -17.46 0.59 3.14
CA LEU A 156 -17.40 1.66 2.14
C LEU A 156 -18.73 1.89 1.41
N THR A 157 -19.51 0.84 1.19
CA THR A 157 -20.79 0.91 0.46
C THR A 157 -21.90 1.60 1.24
N ASN A 158 -21.87 1.48 2.57
CA ASN A 158 -22.96 1.92 3.44
C ASN A 158 -22.56 3.15 4.25
N PHE A 159 -21.28 3.55 4.27
CA PHE A 159 -20.79 4.70 5.02
C PHE A 159 -21.60 5.97 4.71
N CYS A 160 -21.88 6.26 3.42
CA CYS A 160 -22.72 7.40 3.00
C CYS A 160 -24.11 7.45 3.68
N THR A 161 -24.72 6.31 4.07
CA THR A 161 -26.05 6.34 4.70
C THR A 161 -26.05 7.06 6.06
N TYR A 162 -24.91 7.06 6.75
CA TYR A 162 -24.73 7.77 8.01
C TYR A 162 -24.59 9.30 7.84
N PHE A 163 -24.42 9.76 6.59
CA PHE A 163 -24.22 11.18 6.25
C PHE A 163 -25.41 11.80 5.49
N GLN A 164 -26.53 11.10 5.36
CA GLN A 164 -27.69 11.63 4.63
C GLN A 164 -28.27 12.91 5.25
N SER A 165 -28.06 13.11 6.55
CA SER A 165 -28.44 14.33 7.28
C SER A 165 -27.57 15.54 6.92
N LEU A 166 -26.36 15.32 6.42
CA LEU A 166 -25.41 16.37 6.03
C LEU A 166 -25.61 16.75 4.55
N LYS A 167 -25.90 18.03 4.29
CA LYS A 167 -26.06 18.54 2.91
C LYS A 167 -24.77 18.31 2.12
N GLY A 168 -24.82 17.39 1.17
CA GLY A 168 -23.68 17.07 0.29
C GLY A 168 -22.68 16.07 0.84
N GLY A 169 -22.88 15.49 2.03
CA GLY A 169 -21.96 14.50 2.61
C GLY A 169 -21.71 13.31 1.68
N CYS A 170 -22.76 12.68 1.16
CA CYS A 170 -22.58 11.58 0.21
C CYS A 170 -21.81 11.95 -1.08
N LEU A 171 -21.87 13.22 -1.52
CA LEU A 171 -21.10 13.67 -2.70
C LEU A 171 -19.63 13.88 -2.35
N LEU A 172 -19.34 14.45 -1.17
CA LEU A 172 -17.96 14.60 -0.68
C LEU A 172 -17.31 13.24 -0.47
N TRP A 173 -17.98 12.31 0.20
CA TRP A 173 -17.54 10.92 0.37
C TRP A 173 -17.30 10.22 -0.97
N ALA A 174 -18.24 10.32 -1.92
CA ALA A 174 -18.08 9.73 -3.24
C ALA A 174 -16.90 10.34 -4.01
N THR A 175 -16.68 11.64 -3.88
CA THR A 175 -15.56 12.35 -4.52
C THR A 175 -14.22 11.91 -3.90
N ALA A 176 -14.16 11.81 -2.57
CA ALA A 176 -12.98 11.32 -1.86
C ALA A 176 -12.65 9.87 -2.24
N LEU A 177 -13.66 8.99 -2.27
CA LEU A 177 -13.50 7.59 -2.69
C LEU A 177 -13.05 7.46 -4.14
N LEU A 178 -13.59 8.28 -5.05
CA LEU A 178 -13.19 8.27 -6.45
C LEU A 178 -11.73 8.70 -6.59
N ALA A 179 -11.33 9.79 -5.93
CA ALA A 179 -9.95 10.27 -5.95
C ALA A 179 -8.97 9.24 -5.36
N ALA A 180 -9.34 8.59 -4.24
CA ALA A 180 -8.56 7.50 -3.65
C ALA A 180 -8.40 6.31 -4.60
N GLY A 181 -9.48 5.90 -5.25
CA GLY A 181 -9.48 4.80 -6.22
C GLY A 181 -8.57 5.07 -7.43
N GLN A 182 -8.59 6.30 -7.96
CA GLN A 182 -7.70 6.66 -9.08
C GLN A 182 -6.23 6.74 -8.66
N SER A 183 -5.94 7.37 -7.51
CA SER A 183 -4.57 7.46 -6.98
C SER A 183 -3.95 6.08 -6.73
N GLY A 184 -4.69 5.19 -6.06
CA GLY A 184 -4.27 3.81 -5.84
C GLY A 184 -4.08 3.05 -7.15
N ALA A 185 -4.89 3.36 -8.18
CA ALA A 185 -4.79 2.67 -9.45
C ALA A 185 -3.50 2.94 -10.20
N ILE A 186 -3.12 4.20 -10.25
CA ILE A 186 -1.88 4.70 -10.86
C ILE A 186 -0.68 4.07 -10.14
N THR A 187 -0.68 4.20 -8.82
CA THR A 187 0.41 3.73 -7.96
C THR A 187 0.63 2.23 -8.06
N THR A 188 -0.44 1.45 -8.11
CA THR A 188 -0.38 -0.02 -8.24
C THR A 188 0.17 -0.44 -9.59
N THR A 189 -0.28 0.18 -10.69
CA THR A 189 0.22 -0.19 -12.02
C THR A 189 1.68 0.18 -12.20
N TYR A 190 2.10 1.34 -11.68
CA TYR A 190 3.49 1.77 -11.75
C TYR A 190 4.39 0.91 -10.85
N THR A 191 3.99 0.60 -9.62
CA THR A 191 4.74 -0.35 -8.77
C THR A 191 4.82 -1.74 -9.41
N GLY A 192 3.70 -2.20 -9.96
CA GLY A 192 3.62 -3.48 -10.67
C GLY A 192 4.61 -3.54 -11.82
N GLN A 193 4.95 -2.40 -12.44
CA GLN A 193 5.98 -2.38 -13.46
C GLN A 193 7.35 -2.77 -12.93
N TYR A 194 7.82 -2.13 -11.87
CA TYR A 194 9.12 -2.41 -11.27
C TYR A 194 9.22 -3.81 -10.68
N VAL A 195 8.13 -4.29 -10.07
CA VAL A 195 8.10 -5.65 -9.53
C VAL A 195 8.13 -6.68 -10.66
N MET A 196 7.41 -6.47 -11.76
CA MET A 196 7.42 -7.38 -12.92
C MET A 196 8.75 -7.37 -13.67
N ASP A 197 9.33 -6.19 -13.91
CA ASP A 197 10.62 -6.07 -14.63
C ASP A 197 11.78 -6.58 -13.76
N GLY A 198 11.76 -6.29 -12.45
CA GLY A 198 12.81 -6.69 -11.52
C GLY A 198 12.74 -8.16 -11.10
N PHE A 199 11.62 -8.60 -10.49
CA PHE A 199 11.51 -9.94 -9.93
C PHE A 199 11.11 -11.01 -10.93
N LEU A 200 10.19 -10.69 -11.86
CA LEU A 200 9.67 -11.67 -12.83
C LEU A 200 10.42 -11.62 -14.16
N GLN A 201 11.20 -10.55 -14.42
CA GLN A 201 11.88 -10.28 -15.70
C GLN A 201 10.92 -10.33 -16.91
N ILE A 202 9.65 -9.96 -16.69
CA ILE A 202 8.61 -9.94 -17.73
C ILE A 202 8.49 -8.54 -18.31
N GLN A 203 9.09 -8.33 -19.49
CA GLN A 203 9.03 -7.07 -20.21
C GLN A 203 7.75 -6.99 -21.06
N LEU A 204 6.67 -6.47 -20.48
CA LEU A 204 5.43 -6.16 -21.21
C LEU A 204 5.37 -4.67 -21.56
N PRO A 205 4.81 -4.29 -22.72
CA PRO A 205 4.57 -2.88 -23.01
C PRO A 205 3.59 -2.30 -21.97
N PRO A 206 3.74 -1.01 -21.57
CA PRO A 206 3.02 -0.44 -20.43
C PRO A 206 1.49 -0.57 -20.51
N TRP A 207 0.93 -0.43 -21.72
CA TRP A 207 -0.51 -0.53 -21.96
C TRP A 207 -1.05 -1.94 -21.71
N LEU A 208 -0.34 -2.97 -22.19
CA LEU A 208 -0.74 -4.37 -22.03
C LEU A 208 -0.63 -4.80 -20.56
N ARG A 209 0.44 -4.37 -19.90
CA ARG A 209 0.66 -4.61 -18.46
C ARG A 209 -0.47 -4.01 -17.62
N CYS A 210 -0.87 -2.78 -17.93
CA CYS A 210 -2.00 -2.10 -17.29
C CYS A 210 -3.31 -2.88 -17.48
N ILE A 211 -3.63 -3.28 -18.71
CA ILE A 211 -4.86 -4.02 -19.01
C ILE A 211 -4.89 -5.35 -18.25
N ILE A 212 -3.81 -6.13 -18.31
CA ILE A 212 -3.74 -7.45 -17.65
C ILE A 212 -3.92 -7.30 -16.13
N THR A 213 -3.15 -6.41 -15.50
CA THR A 213 -3.22 -6.21 -14.04
C THR A 213 -4.58 -5.68 -13.60
N ARG A 214 -5.22 -4.81 -14.39
CA ARG A 214 -6.57 -4.31 -14.11
C ARG A 214 -7.64 -5.35 -14.29
N LEU A 215 -7.59 -6.13 -15.37
CA LEU A 215 -8.54 -7.23 -15.59
C LEU A 215 -8.44 -8.29 -14.50
N ALA A 216 -7.22 -8.61 -14.06
CA ALA A 216 -6.98 -9.56 -12.98
C ALA A 216 -7.59 -9.11 -11.64
N VAL A 217 -7.57 -7.80 -11.34
CA VAL A 217 -8.17 -7.23 -10.11
C VAL A 217 -9.69 -7.05 -10.24
N ILE A 218 -10.16 -6.66 -11.42
CA ILE A 218 -11.56 -6.30 -11.65
C ILE A 218 -12.43 -7.55 -11.83
N ALA A 219 -11.94 -8.60 -12.47
CA ALA A 219 -12.70 -9.84 -12.66
C ALA A 219 -13.25 -10.43 -11.34
N PRO A 220 -12.44 -10.67 -10.29
CA PRO A 220 -12.98 -11.16 -9.01
C PRO A 220 -13.92 -10.15 -8.35
N SER A 221 -13.63 -8.84 -8.50
CA SER A 221 -14.48 -7.77 -7.95
C SER A 221 -15.86 -7.72 -8.60
N VAL A 222 -15.95 -7.91 -9.93
CA VAL A 222 -17.22 -7.97 -10.67
C VAL A 222 -18.00 -9.22 -10.28
N VAL A 223 -17.35 -10.38 -10.19
CA VAL A 223 -18.01 -11.64 -9.79
C VAL A 223 -18.61 -11.51 -8.40
N VAL A 224 -17.87 -10.99 -7.43
CA VAL A 224 -18.38 -10.76 -6.07
C VAL A 224 -19.47 -9.71 -6.07
N ALA A 225 -19.33 -8.59 -6.79
CA ALA A 225 -20.34 -7.54 -6.85
C ALA A 225 -21.66 -8.01 -7.51
N ALA A 226 -21.60 -8.93 -8.47
CA ALA A 226 -22.77 -9.47 -9.16
C ALA A 226 -23.46 -10.59 -8.38
N MET A 227 -22.70 -11.50 -7.77
CA MET A 227 -23.25 -12.68 -7.09
C MET A 227 -23.47 -12.48 -5.58
N PHE A 228 -22.64 -11.66 -4.92
CA PHE A 228 -22.60 -11.49 -3.47
C PHE A 228 -22.39 -10.01 -3.07
N PRO A 229 -23.34 -9.12 -3.41
CA PRO A 229 -23.19 -7.67 -3.19
C PRO A 229 -22.93 -7.30 -1.73
N ASP A 230 -23.53 -8.03 -0.78
CA ASP A 230 -23.38 -7.77 0.66
C ASP A 230 -21.98 -8.14 1.18
N LYS A 231 -21.22 -8.95 0.42
CA LYS A 231 -19.87 -9.40 0.78
C LYS A 231 -18.76 -8.51 0.20
N LEU A 232 -19.09 -7.42 -0.49
CA LEU A 232 -18.09 -6.55 -1.10
C LEU A 232 -17.16 -5.90 -0.06
N ASN A 233 -17.71 -5.48 1.09
CA ASN A 233 -16.91 -4.95 2.20
C ASN A 233 -16.00 -6.02 2.81
N GLN A 234 -16.48 -7.27 2.89
CA GLN A 234 -15.66 -8.39 3.35
C GLN A 234 -14.49 -8.67 2.39
N LEU A 235 -14.71 -8.59 1.07
CA LEU A 235 -13.65 -8.71 0.08
C LEU A 235 -12.56 -7.65 0.29
N VAL A 236 -12.94 -6.40 0.53
CA VAL A 236 -11.99 -5.30 0.82
C VAL A 236 -11.19 -5.60 2.09
N ASN A 237 -11.84 -6.06 3.16
CA ASN A 237 -11.16 -6.42 4.41
C ASN A 237 -10.16 -7.56 4.20
N VAL A 238 -10.52 -8.58 3.41
CA VAL A 238 -9.61 -9.69 3.06
C VAL A 238 -8.40 -9.19 2.27
N VAL A 239 -8.60 -8.30 1.30
CA VAL A 239 -7.49 -7.70 0.53
C VAL A 239 -6.54 -6.92 1.45
N ASN A 240 -7.07 -6.11 2.37
CA ASN A 240 -6.28 -5.38 3.36
C ASN A 240 -5.51 -6.30 4.30
N ALA A 241 -6.13 -7.41 4.72
CA ALA A 241 -5.48 -8.42 5.55
C ALA A 241 -4.33 -9.14 4.78
N LEU A 242 -4.53 -9.44 3.50
CA LEU A 242 -3.49 -10.01 2.62
C LEU A 242 -2.31 -9.05 2.42
N LEU A 243 -2.54 -7.74 2.35
CA LEU A 243 -1.46 -6.74 2.30
C LEU A 243 -0.58 -6.79 3.57
N GLY A 244 -1.19 -6.91 4.75
CA GLY A 244 -0.46 -7.12 6.00
C GLY A 244 0.32 -8.44 6.04
N LEU A 245 -0.19 -9.47 5.36
CA LEU A 245 0.48 -10.76 5.20
C LEU A 245 1.74 -10.67 4.31
N LEU A 246 1.72 -9.77 3.32
CA LEU A 246 2.83 -9.56 2.38
C LEU A 246 3.94 -8.65 2.94
N LEU A 247 3.64 -7.85 3.97
CA LEU A 247 4.54 -6.83 4.48
C LEU A 247 5.92 -7.36 4.93
N PRO A 248 6.04 -8.49 5.67
CA PRO A 248 7.35 -9.03 6.04
C PRO A 248 8.23 -9.39 4.84
N PHE A 249 7.65 -9.88 3.74
CA PHE A 249 8.40 -10.26 2.55
C PHE A 249 9.04 -9.07 1.83
N ALA A 250 8.46 -7.88 1.94
CA ALA A 250 9.04 -6.65 1.39
C ALA A 250 10.00 -6.00 2.39
N PHE A 251 9.64 -5.97 3.68
CA PHE A 251 10.39 -5.24 4.69
C PHE A 251 11.66 -5.95 5.15
N THR A 252 11.63 -7.28 5.31
CA THR A 252 12.79 -8.06 5.78
C THR A 252 13.99 -7.98 4.84
N PRO A 253 13.84 -8.18 3.51
CA PRO A 253 14.95 -8.00 2.57
C PRO A 253 15.46 -6.55 2.54
N LEU A 254 14.55 -5.57 2.63
CA LEU A 254 14.92 -4.16 2.65
C LEU A 254 15.84 -3.83 3.84
N VAL A 255 15.52 -4.33 5.04
CA VAL A 255 16.36 -4.15 6.23
C VAL A 255 17.73 -4.81 6.05
N LYS A 256 17.76 -6.05 5.52
CA LYS A 256 19.01 -6.76 5.23
C LYS A 256 19.90 -5.97 4.28
N TYR A 257 19.35 -5.52 3.15
CA TYR A 257 20.12 -4.81 2.14
C TYR A 257 20.61 -3.45 2.65
N ASN A 258 19.78 -2.73 3.41
CA ASN A 258 20.17 -1.43 3.98
C ASN A 258 21.24 -1.55 5.08
N CYS A 259 21.26 -2.67 5.80
CA CYS A 259 22.28 -2.94 6.83
C CYS A 259 23.55 -3.62 6.30
N SER A 260 23.60 -3.99 5.02
CA SER A 260 24.72 -4.74 4.43
C SER A 260 25.82 -3.81 3.93
N GLU A 261 27.04 -4.00 4.43
CA GLU A 261 28.22 -3.29 3.93
C GLU A 261 28.54 -3.69 2.47
N ASN A 262 28.24 -4.93 2.07
CA ASN A 262 28.53 -5.42 0.72
C ASN A 262 27.70 -4.72 -0.37
N ILE A 263 26.51 -4.24 -0.04
CA ILE A 263 25.61 -3.58 -1.00
C ILE A 263 25.67 -2.05 -0.85
N MET A 264 25.54 -1.56 0.39
CA MET A 264 25.46 -0.12 0.64
C MET A 264 26.84 0.55 0.83
N GLY A 265 27.92 -0.24 0.94
CA GLY A 265 29.27 0.29 1.16
C GLY A 265 29.34 1.15 2.41
N ASP A 266 29.95 2.34 2.29
CA ASP A 266 30.07 3.32 3.38
C ASP A 266 28.74 3.99 3.77
N GLY A 267 27.71 3.92 2.92
CA GLY A 267 26.37 4.45 3.17
C GLY A 267 25.44 3.49 3.90
N ASN A 268 25.96 2.39 4.43
CA ASN A 268 25.15 1.38 5.13
C ASN A 268 24.56 1.94 6.43
N ALA A 269 23.34 1.51 6.76
CA ALA A 269 22.70 1.80 8.05
C ALA A 269 23.34 1.02 9.21
N SER A 270 24.50 0.36 9.01
CA SER A 270 25.10 -0.54 9.99
C SER A 270 25.88 0.18 11.09
N ARG A 271 26.33 1.42 10.85
CA ARG A 271 27.08 2.24 11.80
C ARG A 271 26.13 3.07 12.69
N GLY A 272 25.60 2.48 13.77
CA GLY A 272 24.97 3.24 14.86
C GLY A 272 23.54 2.82 15.25
N SER A 273 22.73 3.80 15.69
CA SER A 273 21.35 3.60 16.18
C SER A 273 20.36 3.20 15.09
N GLU A 274 20.62 3.53 13.83
CA GLU A 274 19.72 3.23 12.69
C GLU A 274 19.53 1.72 12.49
N LYS A 275 20.61 0.94 12.60
CA LYS A 275 20.57 -0.53 12.57
C LYS A 275 19.57 -1.07 13.59
N VAL A 276 19.69 -0.62 14.84
CA VAL A 276 18.83 -1.07 15.95
C VAL A 276 17.37 -0.70 15.68
N ILE A 277 17.12 0.50 15.16
CA ILE A 277 15.78 0.97 14.80
C ILE A 277 15.18 0.11 13.68
N LEU A 278 15.94 -0.20 12.62
CA LEU A 278 15.47 -1.02 11.50
C LEU A 278 15.13 -2.45 11.94
N TYR A 279 15.98 -3.09 12.75
CA TYR A 279 15.69 -4.42 13.30
C TYR A 279 14.50 -4.40 14.26
N PHE A 280 14.37 -3.34 15.06
CA PHE A 280 13.22 -3.16 15.94
C PHE A 280 11.90 -3.06 15.13
N PHE A 281 11.88 -2.25 14.07
CA PHE A 281 10.71 -2.18 13.19
C PHE A 281 10.43 -3.50 12.47
N ALA A 282 11.47 -4.24 12.05
CA ALA A 282 11.29 -5.56 11.45
C ALA A 282 10.63 -6.54 12.43
N ALA A 283 11.09 -6.55 13.69
CA ALA A 283 10.49 -7.35 14.74
C ALA A 283 9.03 -6.96 15.01
N ILE A 284 8.69 -5.66 14.97
CA ILE A 284 7.30 -5.19 15.07
C ILE A 284 6.47 -5.71 13.89
N VAL A 285 6.95 -5.60 12.66
CA VAL A 285 6.25 -6.10 11.46
C VAL A 285 5.99 -7.60 11.59
N TRP A 286 6.97 -8.37 12.06
CA TRP A 286 6.81 -9.81 12.29
C TRP A 286 5.80 -10.11 13.40
N ALA A 287 5.84 -9.34 14.49
CA ALA A 287 4.88 -9.49 15.59
C ALA A 287 3.45 -9.16 15.15
N VAL A 288 3.24 -8.05 14.42
CA VAL A 288 1.94 -7.69 13.86
C VAL A 288 1.45 -8.79 12.93
N ASN A 289 2.28 -9.26 11.99
CA ASN A 289 1.92 -10.32 11.07
C ASN A 289 1.53 -11.62 11.80
N ALA A 290 2.30 -12.02 12.81
CA ALA A 290 1.99 -13.17 13.64
C ALA A 290 0.65 -13.01 14.38
N THR A 291 0.36 -11.82 14.91
CA THR A 291 -0.93 -11.52 15.55
C THR A 291 -2.09 -11.54 14.55
N THR A 292 -1.94 -10.98 13.34
CA THR A 292 -2.98 -11.00 12.31
C THR A 292 -3.35 -12.43 11.89
N ILE A 293 -2.37 -13.32 11.78
CA ILE A 293 -2.60 -14.72 11.40
C ILE A 293 -3.30 -15.52 12.52
N SER A 294 -2.96 -15.23 13.78
CA SER A 294 -3.31 -16.10 14.92
C SER A 294 -4.35 -15.55 15.89
N ALA A 295 -4.57 -14.24 15.94
CA ALA A 295 -5.46 -13.64 16.93
C ALA A 295 -6.94 -13.91 16.60
N LYS A 296 -7.75 -14.04 17.66
CA LYS A 296 -9.22 -14.08 17.57
C LYS A 296 -9.71 -12.77 16.94
N GLY A 297 -10.47 -12.87 15.85
CA GLY A 297 -10.89 -11.71 15.05
C GLY A 297 -9.93 -11.35 13.93
N GLY A 298 -8.80 -12.05 13.78
CA GLY A 298 -7.73 -11.85 12.78
C GLY A 298 -8.12 -11.98 11.30
N GLY A 299 -9.38 -12.28 10.97
CA GLY A 299 -9.88 -12.48 9.60
C GLY A 299 -9.40 -13.76 8.88
N PHE A 300 -8.28 -14.37 9.30
CA PHE A 300 -7.75 -15.62 8.74
C PHE A 300 -8.12 -16.84 9.61
N PHE A 301 -7.13 -17.51 10.21
CA PHE A 301 -7.33 -18.77 10.92
C PHE A 301 -8.01 -18.57 12.29
N GLY A 302 -7.75 -17.43 12.94
CA GLY A 302 -8.28 -17.14 14.28
C GLY A 302 -9.80 -16.97 14.36
N GLU A 303 -10.46 -16.55 13.29
CA GLU A 303 -11.93 -16.43 13.24
C GLU A 303 -12.58 -17.78 12.94
N ILE A 304 -12.06 -18.49 11.93
CA ILE A 304 -12.59 -19.78 11.46
C ILE A 304 -12.45 -20.89 12.53
N THR A 305 -11.41 -20.84 13.37
CA THR A 305 -11.16 -21.86 14.41
C THR A 305 -12.07 -21.75 15.64
N LEU A 306 -12.72 -20.60 15.85
CA LEU A 306 -13.49 -20.34 17.07
C LEU A 306 -14.98 -20.59 16.93
N ASP A 307 -15.53 -20.44 15.72
CA ASP A 307 -16.95 -20.75 15.43
C ASP A 307 -17.20 -22.21 15.05
N MET A 308 -16.15 -23.05 14.98
CA MET A 308 -16.28 -24.48 14.65
C MET A 308 -16.45 -25.36 15.89
N GLU A 309 -17.59 -26.06 15.97
CA GLU A 309 -17.95 -27.05 16.99
C GLU A 309 -17.24 -28.42 16.84
N SER A 310 -16.43 -28.62 15.78
CA SER A 310 -15.82 -29.92 15.42
C SER A 310 -14.31 -30.01 15.69
N SER A 311 -13.89 -31.00 16.48
CA SER A 311 -12.50 -31.20 16.94
C SER A 311 -11.49 -31.49 15.83
N ALA A 312 -11.87 -32.20 14.75
CA ALA A 312 -10.91 -32.61 13.71
C ALA A 312 -10.59 -31.47 12.73
N ARG A 313 -11.60 -30.72 12.27
CA ARG A 313 -11.39 -29.57 11.37
C ARG A 313 -10.68 -28.42 12.07
N LYS A 314 -11.03 -28.17 13.34
CA LYS A 314 -10.35 -27.18 14.18
C LYS A 314 -8.90 -27.55 14.42
N ALA A 315 -8.60 -28.81 14.73
CA ALA A 315 -7.21 -29.28 14.89
C ALA A 315 -6.40 -29.11 13.60
N LEU A 316 -6.98 -29.44 12.43
CA LEU A 316 -6.32 -29.25 11.13
C LEU A 316 -6.01 -27.76 10.87
N LEU A 317 -6.96 -26.86 11.13
CA LEU A 317 -6.77 -25.43 10.93
C LEU A 317 -5.71 -24.84 11.87
N VAL A 318 -5.71 -25.26 13.14
CA VAL A 318 -4.68 -24.85 14.10
C VAL A 318 -3.30 -25.39 13.68
N LEU A 319 -3.22 -26.63 13.21
CA LEU A 319 -1.97 -27.21 12.71
C LEU A 319 -1.47 -26.43 11.49
N LEU A 320 -2.35 -26.13 10.53
CA LEU A 320 -2.02 -25.33 9.36
C LEU A 320 -1.53 -23.93 9.75
N GLN A 321 -2.21 -23.27 10.68
CA GLN A 321 -1.82 -21.97 11.23
C GLN A 321 -0.41 -22.02 11.84
N VAL A 322 -0.11 -23.01 12.68
CA VAL A 322 1.21 -23.19 13.29
C VAL A 322 2.28 -23.44 12.24
N VAL A 323 2.01 -24.30 11.25
CA VAL A 323 2.94 -24.59 10.15
C VAL A 323 3.24 -23.32 9.35
N ILE A 324 2.22 -22.54 9.02
CA ILE A 324 2.38 -21.26 8.31
C ILE A 324 3.24 -20.31 9.15
N GLN A 325 2.94 -20.13 10.44
CA GLN A 325 3.73 -19.24 11.30
C GLN A 325 5.19 -19.68 11.46
N LEU A 326 5.44 -20.98 11.62
CA LEU A 326 6.79 -21.52 11.68
C LEU A 326 7.53 -21.29 10.36
N TRP A 327 6.86 -21.49 9.23
CA TRP A 327 7.42 -21.21 7.92
C TRP A 327 7.73 -19.72 7.73
N TYR A 328 6.85 -18.82 8.17
CA TYR A 328 7.09 -17.37 8.16
C TYR A 328 8.28 -16.96 9.03
N ALA A 329 8.36 -17.49 10.25
CA ALA A 329 9.47 -17.22 11.16
C ALA A 329 10.78 -17.73 10.56
N TRP A 330 10.77 -18.96 10.03
CA TRP A 330 11.91 -19.54 9.33
C TRP A 330 12.33 -18.69 8.13
N TRP A 331 11.40 -18.30 7.25
CA TRP A 331 11.70 -17.52 6.06
C TRP A 331 12.28 -16.14 6.39
N ASN A 332 11.70 -15.44 7.39
CA ASN A 332 12.21 -14.14 7.82
C ASN A 332 13.61 -14.26 8.42
N PHE A 333 13.84 -15.27 9.27
CA PHE A 333 15.14 -15.51 9.89
C PHE A 333 16.18 -15.95 8.85
N SER A 334 15.84 -16.89 7.97
CA SER A 334 16.74 -17.36 6.91
C SER A 334 17.14 -16.20 6.01
N THR A 335 16.16 -15.42 5.55
CA THR A 335 16.41 -14.25 4.69
C THR A 335 17.40 -13.30 5.36
N LEU A 336 17.22 -12.99 6.65
CA LEU A 336 18.06 -12.04 7.37
C LEU A 336 19.51 -12.52 7.59
N TYR A 337 19.72 -13.81 7.79
CA TYR A 337 21.03 -14.41 8.12
C TYR A 337 21.75 -15.07 6.93
N GLU A 338 21.06 -15.34 5.83
CA GLU A 338 21.66 -15.86 4.60
C GLU A 338 22.70 -14.87 4.05
N SER A 339 23.86 -15.34 3.62
CA SER A 339 24.89 -14.48 3.04
C SER A 339 24.37 -13.81 1.75
N ILE A 340 24.81 -12.59 1.51
CA ILE A 340 24.58 -11.95 0.21
C ILE A 340 25.71 -12.43 -0.70
N ASP A 341 25.39 -13.34 -1.61
CA ASP A 341 26.36 -13.87 -2.58
C ASP A 341 26.73 -12.78 -3.61
N GLY A 342 28.03 -12.65 -3.89
CA GLY A 342 28.58 -11.57 -4.73
C GLY A 342 28.12 -11.56 -6.20
N GLU A 343 27.53 -12.64 -6.69
CA GLU A 343 26.96 -12.70 -8.05
C GLU A 343 25.70 -11.84 -8.19
N GLN A 344 24.88 -11.71 -7.15
CA GLN A 344 23.66 -10.87 -7.19
C GLN A 344 23.98 -9.38 -7.27
N THR A 345 25.13 -8.96 -6.72
CA THR A 345 25.59 -7.56 -6.77
C THR A 345 25.96 -7.18 -8.20
N GLN A 346 26.69 -8.05 -8.92
CA GLN A 346 27.08 -7.84 -10.31
C GLN A 346 25.91 -7.90 -11.30
N SER A 347 24.91 -8.77 -11.07
CA SER A 347 23.72 -8.83 -11.93
C SER A 347 22.82 -7.61 -11.77
N THR A 348 22.72 -7.07 -10.54
CA THR A 348 21.94 -5.87 -10.25
C THR A 348 22.55 -4.64 -10.92
N ASP A 349 23.86 -4.44 -10.81
CA ASP A 349 24.51 -3.31 -11.47
C ASP A 349 24.39 -3.38 -13.00
N ARG A 350 24.57 -4.56 -13.59
CA ARG A 350 24.44 -4.77 -15.04
C ARG A 350 23.01 -4.53 -15.54
N PHE A 351 22.01 -5.02 -14.81
CA PHE A 351 20.59 -4.77 -15.12
C PHE A 351 20.23 -3.29 -15.00
N LEU A 352 20.75 -2.59 -13.99
CA LEU A 352 20.48 -1.16 -13.80
C LEU A 352 21.15 -0.27 -14.84
N ASP A 353 22.30 -0.70 -15.38
CA ASP A 353 22.96 0.02 -16.47
C ASP A 353 22.31 -0.27 -17.84
N GLU A 354 21.80 -1.49 -18.08
CA GLU A 354 21.05 -1.83 -19.30
C GLU A 354 19.63 -1.27 -19.33
N ALA A 355 18.87 -1.35 -18.23
CA ALA A 355 17.48 -0.89 -18.17
C ALA A 355 17.35 0.65 -18.25
N PHE A 356 18.43 1.37 -17.93
CA PHE A 356 18.46 2.83 -17.90
C PHE A 356 19.61 3.40 -18.72
N SER A 357 20.15 2.67 -19.71
CA SER A 357 21.01 3.28 -20.72
C SER A 357 20.20 4.36 -21.46
N PRO A 358 20.76 5.55 -21.73
CA PRO A 358 20.09 6.51 -22.60
C PRO A 358 19.75 5.82 -23.91
N LEU A 359 18.49 5.97 -24.37
CA LEU A 359 18.16 5.65 -25.76
C LEU A 359 19.22 6.33 -26.65
N PRO A 360 19.74 5.65 -27.69
CA PRO A 360 20.71 6.27 -28.58
C PRO A 360 20.15 7.61 -29.04
N ASN A 361 20.95 8.67 -28.93
CA ASN A 361 20.62 9.94 -29.55
C ASN A 361 20.44 9.65 -31.04
N ASP A 362 19.23 9.84 -31.58
CA ASP A 362 18.99 10.04 -33.02
C ASP A 362 19.58 11.40 -33.45
N ASN A 363 20.89 11.56 -33.26
CA ASN A 363 21.71 12.65 -33.80
C ASN A 363 22.88 12.07 -34.61
N ASP A 364 22.64 10.97 -35.33
CA ASP A 364 23.50 10.61 -36.44
C ASP A 364 22.89 11.19 -37.72
N ASP A 365 23.66 12.11 -38.29
CA ASP A 365 23.58 12.70 -39.62
C ASP A 365 22.83 11.86 -40.67
N ASP A 366 21.65 12.33 -41.08
CA ASP A 366 21.21 12.22 -42.47
C ASP A 366 21.17 13.63 -43.06
N SER A 367 22.34 14.02 -43.59
CA SER A 367 22.51 15.11 -44.54
C SER A 367 21.64 14.85 -45.77
N PHE A 368 20.40 15.35 -45.76
CA PHE A 368 19.64 15.60 -46.98
C PHE A 368 20.25 16.81 -47.70
N GLU A 369 21.25 16.55 -48.55
CA GLU A 369 21.64 17.47 -49.61
C GLU A 369 20.44 17.67 -50.54
N LEU A 370 19.90 18.89 -50.54
CA LEU A 370 19.04 19.41 -51.58
C LEU A 370 19.89 19.80 -52.78
N SER A 371 19.81 19.01 -53.85
CA SER A 371 20.10 19.43 -55.22
C SER A 371 18.96 19.04 -56.14
#